data_AF-A0A955MB46-F1
#
_entry.id   AF-A0A955MB46-F1
#
_cell.length_a   1.000
_cell.length_b   1.000
_cell.length_c   1.000
_cell.angle_alpha   90.00
_cell.angle_beta   90.00
_cell.angle_gamma   90.00
#
_symmetry.space_group_name_H-M   'P 1'
#
loop_
_entity.id
_entity.type
_entity.pdbx_description
1 polymer ?
#
loop_
_entity_poly.entity_id
_entity_poly.type
_entity_poly.pdbx_seq_one_letter_code
_entity_poly.pdbx_strand_id
1 'polypeptide(L)'
;MAKKSKSLVTVGIIVLCVAAVLGFKFYLDSKGAASQGPQARVKGNPQADIKIVEYIDFECPACAEGAKYLKKYMEEHPDDIYLEMKYFPLGMHKHAILASTYAECAARQQKFWPVHDLLIERQRQW
;
A
#
# COMPACT_ATOMS: atom_id res chain seq x y z
N MET A 1 -31.92 -39.22 -29.94
CA MET A 1 -31.24 -39.50 -28.65
C MET A 1 -29.84 -38.86 -28.50
N ALA A 2 -29.13 -38.46 -29.56
CA ALA A 2 -27.77 -37.89 -29.47
C ALA A 2 -27.64 -36.47 -28.86
N LYS A 3 -28.70 -35.65 -28.86
CA LYS A 3 -28.65 -34.23 -28.41
C LYS A 3 -28.54 -34.09 -26.88
N LYS A 4 -29.15 -35.02 -26.13
CA LYS A 4 -29.18 -35.02 -24.65
C LYS A 4 -27.80 -35.36 -24.05
N SER A 5 -27.07 -36.29 -24.69
CA SER A 5 -25.70 -36.66 -24.33
C SER A 5 -24.70 -35.51 -24.55
N LYS A 6 -24.77 -34.82 -25.70
CA LYS A 6 -23.93 -33.65 -25.98
C LYS A 6 -24.18 -32.51 -24.98
N SER A 7 -25.44 -32.26 -24.61
CA SER A 7 -25.80 -31.24 -23.63
C SER A 7 -25.28 -31.55 -22.21
N LEU A 8 -25.30 -32.82 -21.78
CA LEU A 8 -24.74 -33.22 -20.48
C LEU A 8 -23.21 -33.08 -20.43
N VAL A 9 -22.52 -33.44 -21.52
CA VAL A 9 -21.06 -33.29 -21.61
C VAL A 9 -20.67 -31.81 -21.57
N THR A 10 -21.39 -30.95 -22.29
CA THR A 10 -21.12 -29.50 -22.27
C THR A 10 -21.34 -28.89 -20.88
N VAL A 11 -22.43 -29.26 -20.18
CA VAL A 11 -22.69 -28.79 -18.81
C VAL A 11 -21.61 -29.27 -17.84
N GLY A 12 -21.18 -30.54 -17.96
CA GLY A 12 -20.10 -31.09 -17.14
C GLY A 12 -18.77 -30.34 -17.31
N ILE A 13 -18.41 -30.01 -18.56
CA ILE A 13 -17.20 -29.22 -18.86
C ILE A 13 -17.30 -27.82 -18.25
N ILE A 14 -18.45 -27.15 -18.39
CA ILE A 14 -18.64 -25.81 -17.82
C ILE A 14 -18.49 -25.82 -16.30
N VAL A 15 -19.12 -26.79 -15.61
CA VAL A 15 -19.03 -26.91 -14.14
C VAL A 15 -17.58 -27.16 -13.71
N LEU A 16 -16.84 -28.02 -14.43
CA LEU A 16 -15.46 -28.32 -14.13
C LEU A 16 -14.55 -27.10 -14.36
N CYS A 17 -14.78 -26.34 -15.42
CA CYS A 17 -14.08 -25.08 -15.68
C CYS A 17 -14.37 -24.03 -14.60
N VAL A 18 -15.63 -23.87 -14.19
CA VAL A 18 -16.00 -22.92 -13.13
C VAL A 18 -15.34 -23.32 -11.80
N ALA A 19 -15.39 -24.61 -11.44
CA ALA A 19 -14.73 -25.11 -10.22
C ALA A 19 -13.21 -24.89 -10.26
N ALA A 20 -12.57 -25.13 -11.41
CA ALA A 20 -11.15 -24.89 -11.60
C ALA A 20 -10.80 -23.39 -11.48
N VAL A 21 -11.59 -22.49 -12.07
CA VAL A 21 -11.38 -21.04 -11.99
C VAL A 21 -11.56 -20.54 -10.56
N LEU A 22 -12.61 -20.99 -9.86
CA LEU A 22 -12.86 -20.62 -8.47
C LEU A 22 -11.77 -21.16 -7.53
N GLY A 23 -11.36 -22.41 -7.71
CA GLY A 23 -10.27 -23.03 -6.95
C GLY A 23 -8.92 -22.37 -7.22
N PHE A 24 -8.63 -22.01 -8.47
CA PHE A 24 -7.41 -21.29 -8.84
C PHE A 24 -7.38 -19.87 -8.27
N LYS A 25 -8.52 -19.15 -8.29
CA LYS A 25 -8.64 -17.84 -7.64
C LYS A 25 -8.40 -17.93 -6.13
N PHE A 26 -9.03 -18.89 -5.45
CA PHE A 26 -8.81 -19.14 -4.03
C PHE A 26 -7.36 -19.50 -3.72
N TYR A 27 -6.73 -20.31 -4.57
CA TYR A 27 -5.31 -20.65 -4.46
C TYR A 27 -4.41 -19.41 -4.59
N LEU A 28 -4.68 -18.53 -5.55
CA LEU A 28 -3.94 -17.28 -5.72
C LEU A 28 -4.11 -16.35 -4.52
N ASP A 29 -5.34 -16.16 -4.04
CA ASP A 29 -5.61 -15.34 -2.85
C ASP A 29 -4.90 -15.90 -1.60
N SER A 30 -4.85 -17.22 -1.45
CA SER A 30 -4.14 -17.88 -0.34
C SER A 30 -2.62 -17.70 -0.40
N LYS A 31 -2.05 -17.62 -1.61
CA LYS A 31 -0.61 -17.39 -1.80
C LYS A 31 -0.21 -15.92 -1.75
N GLY A 32 -1.13 -15.00 -1.99
CA GLY A 32 -0.90 -13.56 -1.83
C GLY A 32 -0.63 -13.12 -0.39
N ALA A 33 -0.91 -13.99 0.60
CA ALA A 33 -0.61 -13.78 2.01
C ALA A 33 0.85 -14.09 2.40
N ALA A 34 1.72 -14.39 1.43
CA ALA A 34 3.16 -14.49 1.68
C ALA A 34 3.70 -13.13 2.13
N SER A 35 4.37 -13.12 3.29
CA SER A 35 4.99 -11.94 3.89
C SER A 35 5.90 -11.25 2.90
N GLN A 36 5.42 -10.18 2.29
CA GLN A 36 6.30 -9.23 1.65
C GLN A 36 7.22 -8.68 2.75
N GLY A 37 8.52 -8.57 2.48
CA GLY A 37 9.41 -7.75 3.31
C GLY A 37 8.82 -6.34 3.48
N PRO A 38 9.44 -5.44 4.29
CA PRO A 38 8.88 -4.11 4.54
C PRO A 38 8.41 -3.48 3.22
N GLN A 39 7.10 -3.43 3.01
CA GLN A 39 6.54 -2.94 1.76
C GLN A 39 6.94 -1.48 1.67
N ALA A 40 7.61 -1.12 0.58
CA ALA A 40 7.90 0.27 0.26
C ALA A 40 6.61 1.08 0.39
N ARG A 41 6.64 2.14 1.19
CA ARG A 41 5.47 2.99 1.45
C ARG A 41 5.33 3.94 0.29
N VAL A 42 4.52 3.55 -0.71
CA VAL A 42 4.45 4.22 -2.00
C VAL A 42 3.13 4.92 -2.25
N LYS A 43 3.16 6.06 -2.96
CA LYS A 43 1.98 6.85 -3.36
C LYS A 43 2.24 7.56 -4.70
N GLY A 44 1.17 7.86 -5.43
CA GLY A 44 1.24 8.56 -6.72
C GLY A 44 1.32 7.59 -7.91
N ASN A 45 1.61 8.13 -9.09
CA ASN A 45 1.60 7.39 -10.34
C ASN A 45 2.86 6.50 -10.46
N PRO A 46 2.74 5.15 -10.54
CA PRO A 46 3.90 4.27 -10.68
C PRO A 46 4.67 4.41 -12.00
N GLN A 47 4.08 5.09 -12.99
CA GLN A 47 4.70 5.44 -14.28
C GLN A 47 5.15 6.90 -14.36
N ALA A 48 5.12 7.64 -13.24
CA ALA A 48 5.60 9.00 -13.18
C ALA A 48 7.06 9.12 -13.60
N ASP A 49 7.37 10.19 -14.35
CA ASP A 49 8.74 10.53 -14.75
C ASP A 49 9.59 10.97 -13.54
N ILE A 50 8.96 11.56 -12.51
CA ILE A 50 9.62 12.00 -11.29
C ILE A 50 9.43 10.95 -10.20
N LYS A 51 10.54 10.41 -9.70
CA LYS A 51 10.56 9.46 -8.58
C LYS A 51 11.27 10.08 -7.39
N ILE A 52 10.57 10.20 -6.27
CA ILE A 52 11.09 10.79 -5.04
C ILE A 52 11.18 9.71 -3.98
N VAL A 53 12.34 9.62 -3.32
CA VAL A 53 12.50 8.83 -2.10
C VAL A 53 12.58 9.78 -0.92
N GLU A 54 11.55 9.79 -0.08
CA GLU A 54 11.48 10.60 1.12
C GLU A 54 11.98 9.82 2.33
N TYR A 55 13.01 10.34 3.00
CA TYR A 55 13.46 9.83 4.29
C TYR A 55 12.82 10.66 5.39
N ILE A 56 11.95 10.04 6.18
CA ILE A 56 11.10 10.75 7.13
C ILE A 56 11.42 10.42 8.58
N ASP A 57 11.46 11.47 9.40
CA ASP A 57 11.34 11.42 10.84
C ASP A 57 10.05 12.15 11.23
N PHE A 58 9.11 11.44 11.85
CA PHE A 58 7.81 12.01 12.22
C PHE A 58 7.89 13.09 13.31
N GLU A 59 8.95 13.18 14.10
CA GLU A 59 9.14 14.21 15.13
C GLU A 59 9.91 15.43 14.59
N CYS A 60 10.53 15.32 13.41
CA CYS A 60 11.27 16.41 12.78
C CYS A 60 10.33 17.48 12.18
N PRO A 61 10.41 18.76 12.59
CA PRO A 61 9.57 19.82 12.05
C PRO A 61 9.80 20.08 10.54
N ALA A 62 11.04 19.99 10.08
CA ALA A 62 11.39 20.17 8.67
C ALA A 62 10.84 19.04 7.80
N CYS A 63 10.87 17.79 8.29
CA CYS A 63 10.21 16.66 7.62
C CYS A 63 8.71 16.89 7.52
N ALA A 64 8.06 17.37 8.59
CA ALA A 64 6.63 17.67 8.58
C ALA A 64 6.26 18.76 7.57
N GLU A 65 7.10 19.80 7.44
CA GLU A 65 6.90 20.85 6.44
C GLU A 65 7.11 20.32 5.01
N GLY A 66 8.18 19.57 4.77
CA GLY A 66 8.46 18.93 3.48
C GLY A 66 7.32 18.00 3.02
N ALA A 67 6.85 17.13 3.91
CA ALA A 67 5.74 16.22 3.63
C ALA A 67 4.44 16.96 3.28
N LYS A 68 4.16 18.10 3.93
CA LYS A 68 2.99 18.95 3.61
C LYS A 68 3.10 19.59 2.24
N TYR A 69 4.27 20.13 1.88
CA TYR A 69 4.50 20.68 0.54
C TYR A 69 4.36 19.61 -0.54
N LEU A 70 4.97 18.44 -0.32
CA LEU A 70 4.90 17.34 -1.26
C LEU A 70 3.48 16.81 -1.42
N LYS A 71 2.74 16.64 -0.32
CA LYS A 71 1.32 16.29 -0.34
C LYS A 71 0.51 17.27 -1.19
N LYS A 72 0.68 18.57 -0.95
CA LYS A 72 -0.02 19.61 -1.72
C LYS A 72 0.32 19.55 -3.21
N TYR A 73 1.61 19.43 -3.56
CA TYR A 73 2.03 19.33 -4.95
C TYR A 73 1.40 18.09 -5.62
N MET A 74 1.44 16.93 -4.97
CA MET A 74 0.85 15.71 -5.51
C MET A 74 -0.69 15.77 -5.64
N GLU A 75 -1.36 16.56 -4.81
CA GLU A 75 -2.80 16.83 -4.95
C GLU A 75 -3.10 17.72 -6.16
N GLU A 76 -2.25 18.70 -6.43
CA GLU A 76 -2.34 19.60 -7.60
C GLU A 76 -1.87 18.93 -8.91
N HIS A 77 -0.97 17.94 -8.80
CA HIS A 77 -0.29 17.25 -9.91
C HIS A 77 -0.29 15.71 -9.70
N PRO A 78 -1.44 15.03 -9.86
CA PRO A 78 -1.60 13.62 -9.46
C PRO A 78 -0.76 12.62 -10.27
N ASP A 79 -0.36 12.97 -11.49
CA ASP A 79 0.34 12.07 -12.42
C ASP A 79 1.87 12.26 -12.44
N ASP A 80 2.38 13.34 -11.85
CA ASP A 80 3.77 13.78 -11.99
C ASP A 80 4.76 12.96 -11.15
N ILE A 81 4.33 12.47 -9.99
CA ILE A 81 5.22 11.95 -8.95
C ILE A 81 4.87 10.52 -8.56
N TYR A 82 5.91 9.69 -8.47
CA TYR A 82 5.97 8.48 -7.68
C TYR A 82 6.77 8.73 -6.41
N LEU A 83 6.12 8.64 -5.26
CA LEU A 83 6.73 8.82 -3.95
C LEU A 83 6.96 7.46 -3.31
N GLU A 84 8.19 7.20 -2.84
CA GLU A 84 8.54 6.11 -1.92
C GLU A 84 9.04 6.71 -0.60
N MET A 85 8.44 6.30 0.52
CA MET A 85 8.82 6.79 1.84
C MET A 85 9.61 5.73 2.63
N LYS A 86 10.65 6.18 3.32
CA LYS A 86 11.54 5.39 4.19
C LYS A 86 11.67 6.06 5.54
N TYR A 87 11.65 5.29 6.63
CA TYR A 87 11.91 5.84 7.96
C TYR A 87 13.39 6.19 8.14
N PHE A 88 13.63 7.34 8.76
CA PHE A 88 14.96 7.80 9.15
C PHE A 88 14.90 8.51 10.51
N PRO A 89 14.60 7.77 11.60
CA PRO A 89 14.48 8.38 12.92
C PRO A 89 15.84 8.93 13.38
N LEU A 90 15.88 10.23 13.65
CA LEU A 90 17.07 10.92 14.11
C LEU A 90 17.28 10.66 15.61
N GLY A 91 18.52 10.40 16.02
CA GLY A 91 18.83 10.07 17.42
C GLY A 91 18.51 11.18 18.44
N MET A 92 18.34 12.43 17.97
CA MET A 92 17.94 13.57 18.79
C MET A 92 16.43 13.64 19.08
N HIS A 93 15.62 12.85 18.38
CA HIS A 93 14.17 12.82 18.49
C HIS A 93 13.74 11.60 19.30
N LYS A 94 13.34 11.85 20.55
CA LYS A 94 13.03 10.82 21.56
C LYS A 94 11.88 9.88 21.16
N HIS A 95 10.95 10.37 20.35
CA HIS A 95 9.74 9.69 19.93
C HIS A 95 9.78 9.22 18.47
N ALA A 96 10.81 9.56 17.70
CA ALA A 96 10.91 9.23 16.28
C ALA A 96 10.76 7.72 15.99
N ILE A 97 11.41 6.86 16.78
CA ILE A 97 11.29 5.40 16.64
C ILE A 97 9.86 4.93 16.98
N LEU A 98 9.26 5.48 18.05
CA LEU A 98 7.91 5.11 18.47
C LEU A 98 6.87 5.52 17.43
N ALA A 99 6.98 6.73 16.88
CA ALA A 99 6.12 7.22 15.82
C ALA A 99 6.26 6.39 14.54
N SER A 100 7.48 6.02 14.15
CA SER A 100 7.73 5.14 13.00
C SER A 100 7.13 3.74 13.21
N THR A 101 7.25 3.20 14.42
CA THR A 101 6.64 1.93 14.81
C THR A 101 5.11 2.01 14.76
N TYR A 102 4.53 3.12 15.21
CA TYR A 102 3.08 3.34 15.15
C TYR A 102 2.57 3.38 13.71
N ALA A 103 3.28 4.09 12.82
CA ALA A 103 2.96 4.13 11.39
C ALA A 103 3.04 2.74 10.74
N GLU A 104 4.02 1.92 11.11
CA GLU A 104 4.11 0.53 10.64
C GLU A 104 2.98 -0.36 11.14
N CYS A 105 2.58 -0.22 12.40
CA CYS A 105 1.40 -0.90 12.94
C CYS A 105 0.12 -0.51 12.18
N ALA A 106 -0.01 0.76 11.79
CA ALA A 106 -1.11 1.22 10.95
C ALA A 106 -1.05 0.67 9.53
N ALA A 107 0.16 0.50 8.98
CA ALA A 107 0.34 -0.08 7.66
C ALA A 107 -0.11 -1.55 7.58
N ARG A 108 0.15 -2.33 8.63
CA ARG A 108 -0.36 -3.72 8.76
C ARG A 108 -1.90 -3.78 8.76
N GLN A 109 -2.55 -2.67 9.03
CA GLN A 109 -4.01 -2.50 9.00
C GLN A 109 -4.49 -1.74 7.75
N GLN A 110 -3.64 -1.58 6.72
CA GLN A 110 -3.93 -0.85 5.49
C GLN A 110 -4.30 0.64 5.72
N LYS A 111 -3.83 1.22 6.84
CA LYS A 111 -4.11 2.61 7.26
C LYS A 111 -2.84 3.45 7.36
N PHE A 112 -1.83 3.13 6.58
CA PHE A 112 -0.55 3.83 6.60
C PHE A 112 -0.70 5.34 6.35
N TRP A 113 -1.20 5.74 5.18
CA TRP A 113 -1.28 7.15 4.78
C TRP A 113 -2.14 8.03 5.70
N PRO A 114 -3.33 7.59 6.16
CA PRO A 114 -4.08 8.36 7.15
C PRO A 114 -3.31 8.59 8.47
N VAL A 115 -2.54 7.60 8.92
CA VAL A 115 -1.74 7.72 10.15
C VAL A 115 -0.47 8.53 9.94
N HIS A 116 0.19 8.37 8.80
CA HIS A 116 1.29 9.24 8.37
C HIS A 116 0.87 10.72 8.45
N ASP A 117 -0.25 11.05 7.81
CA ASP A 117 -0.76 12.43 7.78
C ASP A 117 -1.11 12.92 9.19
N LEU A 118 -1.74 12.07 10.02
CA LEU A 118 -2.05 12.41 11.42
C LEU A 118 -0.79 12.71 12.25
N LEU A 119 0.26 11.88 12.14
CA LEU A 119 1.52 12.07 12.86
C LEU A 119 2.16 13.41 12.47
N ILE A 120 2.15 13.74 11.18
CA ILE A 120 2.70 14.99 10.62
C ILE A 120 1.86 16.22 11.00
N GLU A 121 0.54 16.13 10.93
CA GLU A 121 -0.37 17.23 11.23
C GLU A 121 -0.43 17.56 12.72
N ARG A 122 -0.35 16.53 13.58
CA ARG A 122 -0.44 16.65 15.04
C ARG A 122 0.89 16.55 15.77
N GLN A 123 2.01 16.67 15.06
CA GLN A 123 3.37 16.53 15.61
C GLN A 123 3.59 17.27 16.95
N ARG A 124 3.02 18.48 17.11
CA ARG A 124 3.15 19.28 18.35
C ARG A 124 2.35 18.76 19.56
N GLN A 125 1.55 17.72 19.39
CA GLN A 125 0.60 17.22 20.39
C GLN A 125 1.07 15.94 21.10
N TRP A 126 2.20 15.35 20.68
CA TRP A 126 2.70 14.08 21.21
C TRP A 126 4.21 14.12 21.46
#